data_AF-A0AAJ2G6U6-F1
#
_entry.id   AF-A0AAJ2G6U6-F1
#
_cell.length_a   1.000
_cell.length_b   1.000
_cell.length_c   1.000
_cell.angle_alpha   90.00
_cell.angle_beta   90.00
_cell.angle_gamma   90.00
#
_symmetry.space_group_name_H-M   'P 1'
#
loop_
_entity.id
_entity.type
_entity.pdbx_description
1 polymer ?
#
loop_
_entity_poly.entity_id
_entity_poly.type
_entity_poly.pdbx_seq_one_letter_code
_entity_poly.pdbx_strand_id
1 'polypeptide(L)'
;MKTHFRFRTAHFHLLLAGCVLFGFTFSTRSDVGKGKLVYKTGSKAFDMSIKSAYFIAGPDGFDSGKKIRRLLFTTNTLDDKIKSCGAMNCVDQYLEGLQVDLDAAPRLLYWISLNNQLVQYSGTAQNEFLTLTADSPDHLAGTLKFDQSASGGPAVDVTFDAKLLKTFAKAR
;
A
#
# COMPACT_ATOMS: atom_id res chain seq x y z
N MET A 1 61.90 14.75 -56.90
CA MET A 1 61.35 13.42 -57.27
C MET A 1 61.65 12.47 -56.11
N LYS A 2 60.61 11.77 -55.61
CA LYS A 2 60.58 10.76 -54.53
C LYS A 2 60.67 11.25 -53.07
N THR A 3 59.47 11.42 -52.51
CA THR A 3 59.08 11.39 -51.11
C THR A 3 59.35 10.02 -50.47
N HIS A 4 59.77 9.98 -49.19
CA HIS A 4 59.33 8.94 -48.24
C HIS A 4 59.41 9.47 -46.80
N PHE A 5 58.23 9.58 -46.18
CA PHE A 5 57.98 9.87 -44.78
C PHE A 5 57.50 8.58 -44.10
N ARG A 6 57.93 8.30 -42.86
CA ARG A 6 57.21 7.59 -41.76
C ARG A 6 58.22 7.32 -40.63
N PHE A 7 58.26 8.10 -39.54
CA PHE A 7 57.40 8.12 -38.33
C PHE A 7 57.39 6.85 -37.47
N ARG A 8 58.24 6.95 -36.42
CA ARG A 8 58.18 6.45 -35.03
C ARG A 8 57.32 5.23 -34.67
N THR A 9 58.05 4.23 -34.18
CA THR A 9 57.71 3.22 -33.19
C THR A 9 57.15 3.81 -31.88
N ALA A 10 56.10 3.22 -31.30
CA ALA A 10 55.97 3.04 -29.85
C ALA A 10 54.93 1.96 -29.51
N HIS A 11 55.26 1.22 -28.46
CA HIS A 11 54.74 -0.07 -28.05
C HIS A 11 53.24 -0.14 -27.69
N PHE A 12 52.69 -1.32 -27.99
CA PHE A 12 51.47 -1.92 -27.47
C PHE A 12 51.34 -1.77 -25.94
N HIS A 13 50.20 -1.26 -25.48
CA HIS A 13 49.62 -1.67 -24.20
C HIS A 13 48.14 -2.01 -24.39
N LEU A 14 47.88 -3.31 -24.31
CA LEU A 14 46.60 -3.93 -24.02
C LEU A 14 46.14 -3.46 -22.63
N LEU A 15 44.90 -3.00 -22.47
CA LEU A 15 44.12 -3.14 -21.23
C LEU A 15 42.63 -3.06 -21.59
N LEU A 16 42.02 -4.25 -21.63
CA LEU A 16 40.59 -4.51 -21.71
C LEU A 16 40.04 -4.54 -20.27
N ALA A 17 39.14 -3.63 -19.91
CA ALA A 17 38.20 -3.76 -18.79
C ALA A 17 37.10 -2.70 -19.01
N GLY A 18 35.81 -2.98 -19.13
CA GLY A 18 35.05 -4.13 -18.67
C GLY A 18 33.97 -3.64 -17.69
N CYS A 19 32.70 -3.82 -18.08
CA CYS A 19 31.48 -3.73 -17.27
C CYS A 19 30.88 -2.35 -16.95
N VAL A 20 29.85 -2.06 -17.76
CA VAL A 20 28.62 -1.31 -17.44
C VAL A 20 28.11 -1.68 -16.04
N LEU A 21 28.19 -0.76 -15.09
CA LEU A 21 27.42 -0.86 -13.85
C LEU A 21 26.03 -0.31 -14.11
N PHE A 22 25.11 -1.22 -14.44
CA PHE A 22 23.68 -1.06 -14.21
C PHE A 22 23.51 -0.68 -12.73
N GLY A 23 23.27 0.60 -12.46
CA GLY A 23 22.74 1.04 -11.18
C GLY A 23 21.35 0.43 -11.04
N PHE A 24 21.24 -0.69 -10.34
CA PHE A 24 19.98 -1.20 -9.84
C PHE A 24 19.36 -0.10 -8.97
N THR A 25 18.40 0.64 -9.53
CA THR A 25 17.41 1.32 -8.71
C THR A 25 16.63 0.22 -7.99
N PHE A 26 17.07 -0.09 -6.77
CA PHE A 26 16.22 -0.76 -5.81
C PHE A 26 15.04 0.16 -5.55
N SER A 27 13.98 0.02 -6.34
CA SER A 27 12.66 0.43 -5.91
C SER A 27 12.33 -0.46 -4.72
N THR A 28 12.67 -0.02 -3.51
CA THR A 28 12.11 -0.58 -2.30
C THR A 28 10.60 -0.46 -2.46
N ARG A 29 9.93 -1.60 -2.64
CA ARG A 29 8.47 -1.68 -2.69
C ARG A 29 7.96 -1.04 -1.40
N SER A 30 7.41 0.15 -1.52
CA SER A 30 6.98 0.99 -0.38
C SER A 30 5.50 0.80 -0.11
N ASP A 31 5.00 -0.43 -0.25
CA ASP A 31 3.61 -0.80 0.02
C ASP A 31 3.63 -1.96 1.03
N VAL A 32 4.34 -1.73 2.12
CA VAL A 32 4.61 -2.73 3.15
C VAL A 32 3.59 -2.52 4.26
N GLY A 33 2.82 -3.57 4.54
CA GLY A 33 2.04 -3.69 5.76
C GLY A 33 2.63 -4.81 6.61
N LYS A 34 2.83 -4.58 7.90
CA LYS A 34 3.29 -5.62 8.82
C LYS A 34 2.50 -5.54 10.11
N GLY A 35 1.86 -6.64 10.48
CA GLY A 35 1.10 -6.70 11.71
C GLY A 35 0.02 -7.76 11.65
N LYS A 36 -0.99 -7.58 12.49
CA LYS A 36 -2.09 -8.53 12.62
C LYS A 36 -3.44 -7.85 12.73
N LEU A 37 -4.44 -8.58 12.28
CA LEU A 37 -5.84 -8.33 12.53
C LEU A 37 -6.43 -9.58 13.17
N VAL A 38 -7.05 -9.41 14.33
CA VAL A 38 -7.75 -10.49 15.02
C VAL A 38 -9.22 -10.11 15.14
N TYR A 39 -10.11 -11.00 14.74
CA TYR A 39 -11.55 -10.80 14.86
C TYR A 39 -12.22 -12.06 15.38
N LYS A 40 -13.13 -11.90 16.35
CA LYS A 40 -13.90 -12.99 16.94
C LYS A 40 -15.38 -12.72 16.71
N THR A 41 -16.10 -13.72 16.22
CA THR A 41 -17.55 -13.65 16.04
C THR A 41 -18.17 -15.00 16.41
N GLY A 42 -19.09 -14.98 17.37
CA GLY A 42 -19.61 -16.19 18.00
C GLY A 42 -18.48 -17.07 18.56
N SER A 43 -18.46 -18.34 18.16
CA SER A 43 -17.43 -19.31 18.54
C SER A 43 -16.20 -19.32 17.63
N LYS A 44 -16.18 -18.50 16.56
CA LYS A 44 -15.10 -18.46 15.58
C LYS A 44 -14.11 -17.34 15.87
N ALA A 45 -12.84 -17.62 15.65
CA ALA A 45 -11.76 -16.63 15.69
C ALA A 45 -11.03 -16.64 14.35
N PHE A 46 -10.70 -15.44 13.87
CA PHE A 46 -9.96 -15.19 12.65
C PHE A 46 -8.71 -14.42 13.03
N ASP A 47 -7.55 -14.93 12.65
CA ASP A 47 -6.25 -14.28 12.81
C ASP A 47 -5.64 -14.10 11.42
N MET A 48 -5.42 -12.86 11.03
CA MET A 48 -4.84 -12.48 9.74
C MET A 48 -3.51 -11.78 9.95
N SER A 49 -2.45 -12.32 9.34
CA SER A 49 -1.16 -11.65 9.23
C SER A 49 -1.18 -10.67 8.05
N ILE A 50 -1.10 -9.38 8.33
CA ILE A 50 -1.02 -8.33 7.31
C ILE A 50 0.38 -8.33 6.69
N LYS A 51 0.44 -8.32 5.35
CA LYS A 51 1.68 -8.33 4.56
C LYS A 51 1.80 -7.15 3.58
N SER A 52 0.67 -6.58 3.18
CA SER A 52 0.62 -5.47 2.23
C SER A 52 -0.27 -4.35 2.79
N ALA A 53 0.13 -3.12 2.51
CA ALA A 53 -0.64 -1.91 2.78
C ALA A 53 -0.72 -1.09 1.49
N TYR A 54 -1.92 -0.67 1.10
CA TYR A 54 -2.13 0.17 -0.08
C TYR A 54 -2.77 1.49 0.32
N PHE A 55 -2.27 2.58 -0.26
CA PHE A 55 -2.86 3.89 -0.14
C PHE A 55 -3.54 4.25 -1.46
N ILE A 56 -4.85 4.50 -1.41
CA ILE A 56 -5.64 5.01 -2.54
C ILE A 56 -6.41 6.26 -2.12
N ALA A 57 -6.78 7.07 -3.11
CA ALA A 57 -7.61 8.25 -2.90
C ALA A 57 -8.77 8.25 -3.90
N GLY A 58 -9.88 8.91 -3.57
CA GLY A 58 -11.02 9.03 -4.47
C GLY A 58 -12.22 9.67 -3.81
N PRO A 59 -13.36 9.77 -4.52
CA PRO A 59 -14.59 10.27 -3.94
C PRO A 59 -15.13 9.31 -2.87
N ASP A 60 -15.70 9.85 -1.81
CA ASP A 60 -16.40 9.06 -0.80
C ASP A 60 -17.62 8.34 -1.42
N GLY A 61 -17.91 7.15 -0.89
CA GLY A 61 -19.01 6.31 -1.34
C GLY A 61 -20.38 6.86 -0.98
N PHE A 62 -20.48 7.72 0.03
CA PHE A 62 -21.74 8.31 0.49
C PHE A 62 -21.93 9.74 -0.02
N ASP A 63 -20.85 10.52 -0.07
CA ASP A 63 -20.81 11.86 -0.64
C ASP A 63 -19.72 11.97 -1.72
N SER A 64 -20.11 11.84 -2.99
CA SER A 64 -19.18 11.91 -4.13
C SER A 64 -18.55 13.30 -4.32
N GLY A 65 -19.05 14.35 -3.66
CA GLY A 65 -18.42 15.67 -3.62
C GLY A 65 -17.20 15.73 -2.70
N LYS A 66 -17.07 14.76 -1.79
CA LYS A 66 -15.98 14.68 -0.82
C LYS A 66 -14.90 13.71 -1.31
N LYS A 67 -13.64 14.12 -1.25
CA LYS A 67 -12.49 13.23 -1.49
C LYS A 67 -11.98 12.67 -0.17
N ILE A 68 -11.61 11.40 -0.18
CA ILE A 68 -11.07 10.68 0.97
C ILE A 68 -9.78 9.95 0.60
N ARG A 69 -8.93 9.77 1.61
CA ARG A 69 -7.82 8.81 1.59
C ARG A 69 -8.27 7.51 2.25
N ARG A 70 -7.87 6.39 1.65
CA ARG A 70 -8.19 5.05 2.13
C ARG A 70 -6.92 4.21 2.20
N LEU A 71 -6.73 3.56 3.34
CA LEU A 71 -5.72 2.53 3.55
C LEU A 71 -6.38 1.16 3.43
N LEU A 72 -5.71 0.24 2.72
CA LEU A 72 -6.13 -1.15 2.57
C LEU A 72 -5.03 -2.06 3.10
N PHE A 73 -5.36 -2.89 4.07
CA PHE A 73 -4.43 -3.84 4.68
C PHE A 73 -4.87 -5.26 4.34
N THR A 74 -3.96 -6.07 3.83
CA THR A 74 -4.29 -7.42 3.40
C THR A 74 -3.08 -8.35 3.46
N THR A 75 -3.35 -9.66 3.38
CA THR A 75 -2.32 -10.69 3.23
C THR A 75 -1.85 -10.80 1.78
N ASN A 76 -2.76 -10.61 0.81
CA ASN A 76 -2.52 -10.87 -0.61
C ASN A 76 -2.23 -9.57 -1.37
N THR A 77 -1.48 -9.64 -2.46
CA THR A 77 -1.20 -8.45 -3.27
C THR A 77 -2.43 -8.05 -4.09
N LEU A 78 -2.78 -6.76 -4.08
CA LEU A 78 -3.92 -6.19 -4.81
C LEU A 78 -3.52 -5.17 -5.89
N ASP A 79 -2.23 -4.94 -6.13
CA ASP A 79 -1.72 -3.94 -7.06
C ASP A 79 -2.46 -3.90 -8.41
N ASP A 80 -2.50 -5.04 -9.10
CA ASP A 80 -3.11 -5.14 -10.43
C ASP A 80 -4.64 -5.00 -10.38
N LYS A 81 -5.27 -5.51 -9.31
CA LYS A 81 -6.72 -5.38 -9.11
C LYS A 81 -7.10 -3.92 -8.91
N ILE A 82 -6.39 -3.20 -8.04
CA ILE A 82 -6.60 -1.76 -7.78
C ILE A 82 -6.38 -0.95 -9.06
N LYS A 83 -5.28 -1.22 -9.79
CA LYS A 83 -4.99 -0.55 -11.06
C LYS A 83 -6.06 -0.80 -12.11
N SER A 84 -6.63 -2.00 -12.16
CA SER A 84 -7.68 -2.37 -13.12
C SER A 84 -9.06 -1.76 -12.82
N CYS A 85 -9.35 -1.40 -11.57
CA CYS A 85 -10.66 -0.87 -11.19
C CYS A 85 -10.97 0.50 -11.81
N GLY A 86 -12.17 0.67 -12.37
CA GLY A 86 -12.62 1.95 -12.93
C GLY A 86 -13.13 2.95 -11.89
N ALA A 87 -13.61 2.46 -10.74
CA ALA A 87 -14.14 3.23 -9.63
C ALA A 87 -13.59 2.72 -8.30
N MET A 88 -13.68 3.54 -7.24
CA MET A 88 -13.05 3.23 -5.96
C MET A 88 -13.68 2.00 -5.28
N ASN A 89 -15.01 1.87 -5.28
CA ASN A 89 -15.72 0.72 -4.68
C ASN A 89 -15.44 -0.63 -5.36
N CYS A 90 -14.94 -0.63 -6.60
CA CYS A 90 -14.56 -1.86 -7.29
C CYS A 90 -13.44 -2.59 -6.54
N VAL A 91 -12.63 -1.89 -5.75
CA VAL A 91 -11.55 -2.51 -4.97
C VAL A 91 -12.11 -3.39 -3.85
N ASP A 92 -13.23 -2.98 -3.26
CA ASP A 92 -13.83 -3.60 -2.07
C ASP A 92 -14.14 -5.09 -2.31
N GLN A 93 -14.54 -5.48 -3.53
CA GLN A 93 -14.85 -6.87 -3.90
C GLN A 93 -13.63 -7.81 -3.86
N TYR A 94 -12.41 -7.26 -3.97
CA TYR A 94 -11.17 -8.04 -3.99
C TYR A 94 -10.48 -8.07 -2.62
N LEU A 95 -10.93 -7.24 -1.68
CA LEU A 95 -10.24 -7.05 -0.40
C LEU A 95 -10.65 -8.11 0.62
N GLU A 96 -9.77 -9.07 0.88
CA GLU A 96 -9.80 -9.84 2.12
C GLU A 96 -8.80 -9.22 3.11
N GLY A 97 -9.32 -8.53 4.12
CA GLY A 97 -8.54 -7.76 5.08
C GLY A 97 -9.30 -6.60 5.71
N LEU A 98 -8.63 -5.46 5.84
CA LEU A 98 -9.12 -4.25 6.52
C LEU A 98 -9.04 -3.05 5.57
N GLN A 99 -10.13 -2.31 5.49
CA GLN A 99 -10.23 -1.00 4.86
C GLN A 99 -10.36 0.07 5.94
N VAL A 100 -9.67 1.19 5.78
CA VAL A 100 -9.78 2.35 6.67
C VAL A 100 -9.89 3.63 5.85
N ASP A 101 -10.98 4.38 6.06
CA ASP A 101 -11.17 5.71 5.49
C ASP A 101 -10.78 6.76 6.52
N LEU A 102 -9.86 7.65 6.14
CA LEU A 102 -9.22 8.60 7.05
C LEU A 102 -10.02 9.90 7.16
N ASP A 103 -10.61 10.33 6.05
CA ASP A 103 -11.20 11.67 5.93
C ASP A 103 -12.71 11.65 5.72
N ALA A 104 -13.34 10.47 5.70
CA ALA A 104 -14.77 10.32 5.41
C ALA A 104 -15.68 10.91 6.50
N ALA A 105 -15.25 10.87 7.76
CA ALA A 105 -16.02 11.33 8.92
C ALA A 105 -15.10 11.90 10.02
N PRO A 106 -15.62 12.45 11.14
CA PRO A 106 -14.80 12.91 12.27
C PRO A 106 -13.96 11.81 12.94
N ARG A 107 -14.25 10.56 12.64
CA ARG A 107 -13.59 9.35 13.14
C ARG A 107 -13.16 8.50 11.96
N LEU A 108 -12.13 7.68 12.16
CA LEU A 108 -11.75 6.64 11.19
C LEU A 108 -12.95 5.71 10.98
N LEU A 109 -13.35 5.52 9.73
CA LEU A 109 -14.33 4.50 9.36
C LEU A 109 -13.56 3.26 8.91
N TYR A 110 -13.96 2.08 9.36
CA TYR A 110 -13.29 0.86 8.95
C TYR A 110 -14.25 -0.29 8.67
N TRP A 111 -13.81 -1.17 7.78
CA TRP A 111 -14.51 -2.39 7.39
C TRP A 111 -13.51 -3.53 7.34
N ILE A 112 -13.90 -4.67 7.89
CA ILE A 112 -13.16 -5.92 7.75
C ILE A 112 -13.98 -6.87 6.88
N SER A 113 -13.29 -7.56 5.98
CA SER A 113 -13.84 -8.63 5.16
C SER A 113 -12.90 -9.82 5.23
N LEU A 114 -13.38 -10.94 5.76
CA LEU A 114 -12.60 -12.14 6.05
C LEU A 114 -13.34 -13.39 5.54
N ASN A 115 -12.61 -14.50 5.42
CA ASN A 115 -13.16 -15.80 5.04
C ASN A 115 -13.91 -15.71 3.70
N ASN A 116 -13.22 -15.26 2.64
CA ASN A 116 -13.81 -15.05 1.32
C ASN A 116 -15.08 -14.17 1.34
N GLN A 117 -15.04 -13.05 2.08
CA GLN A 117 -16.16 -12.10 2.25
C GLN A 117 -17.37 -12.61 3.06
N LEU A 118 -17.34 -13.84 3.59
CA LEU A 118 -18.45 -14.40 4.37
C LEU A 118 -18.49 -13.88 5.81
N VAL A 119 -17.41 -13.23 6.27
CA VAL A 119 -17.33 -12.61 7.59
C VAL A 119 -17.01 -11.15 7.40
N GLN A 120 -17.95 -10.29 7.79
CA GLN A 120 -17.83 -8.84 7.66
C GLN A 120 -18.14 -8.17 8.97
N TYR A 121 -17.45 -7.06 9.23
CA TYR A 121 -17.77 -6.16 10.34
C TYR A 121 -17.35 -4.75 9.94
N SER A 122 -18.17 -3.77 10.32
CA SER A 122 -17.86 -2.36 10.14
C SER A 122 -17.91 -1.65 11.48
N GLY A 123 -17.09 -0.62 11.62
CA GLY A 123 -17.02 0.14 12.85
C GLY A 123 -16.34 1.49 12.66
N THR A 124 -16.16 2.17 13.78
CA THR A 124 -15.43 3.43 13.83
C THR A 124 -14.33 3.38 14.88
N ALA A 125 -13.23 4.05 14.62
CA ALA A 125 -12.07 4.14 15.50
C ALA A 125 -11.80 5.61 15.85
N GLN A 126 -11.18 5.85 17.00
CA GLN A 126 -10.67 7.17 17.35
C GLN A 126 -9.49 7.50 16.42
N ASN A 127 -9.28 8.78 16.08
CA ASN A 127 -8.23 9.16 15.14
C ASN A 127 -6.84 8.92 15.74
N GLU A 128 -6.73 8.99 17.06
CA GLU A 128 -5.52 8.74 17.85
C GLU A 128 -5.00 7.29 17.72
N PHE A 129 -5.84 6.37 17.25
CA PHE A 129 -5.41 5.00 16.93
C PHE A 129 -4.58 4.90 15.64
N LEU A 130 -4.55 5.96 14.83
CA LEU A 130 -3.65 6.11 13.69
C LEU A 130 -2.57 7.14 14.02
N THR A 131 -1.33 6.69 14.14
CA THR A 131 -0.17 7.56 14.29
C THR A 131 0.62 7.56 12.99
N LEU A 132 0.67 8.69 12.29
CA LEU A 132 1.42 8.85 11.05
C LEU A 132 2.83 9.38 11.32
N THR A 133 3.81 8.74 10.71
CA THR A 133 5.20 9.21 10.62
C THR A 133 5.48 9.91 9.27
N ALA A 134 4.66 9.63 8.25
CA ALA A 134 4.59 10.39 7.02
C ALA A 134 3.11 10.63 6.65
N ASP A 135 2.78 11.87 6.35
CA ASP A 135 1.44 12.31 5.95
C ASP A 135 1.54 13.31 4.79
N SER A 136 1.51 12.80 3.57
CA SER A 136 1.50 13.62 2.35
C SER A 136 0.44 13.12 1.37
N PRO A 137 0.10 13.91 0.32
CA PRO A 137 -0.86 13.48 -0.69
C PRO A 137 -0.46 12.21 -1.46
N ASP A 138 0.84 11.89 -1.52
CA ASP A 138 1.43 10.80 -2.29
C ASP A 138 2.04 9.67 -1.43
N HIS A 139 2.07 9.83 -0.11
CA HIS A 139 2.71 8.88 0.79
C HIS A 139 2.09 8.92 2.20
N LEU A 140 1.74 7.76 2.73
CA LEU A 140 1.33 7.57 4.11
C LEU A 140 2.19 6.48 4.74
N ALA A 141 2.76 6.76 5.91
CA ALA A 141 3.45 5.76 6.72
C ALA A 141 3.12 5.97 8.19
N GLY A 142 3.01 4.89 8.95
CA GLY A 142 2.65 4.97 10.36
C GLY A 142 2.24 3.65 11.00
N THR A 143 1.47 3.77 12.07
CA THR A 143 0.92 2.65 12.82
C THR A 143 -0.58 2.84 13.01
N LEU A 144 -1.36 1.79 12.73
CA LEU A 144 -2.76 1.68 13.11
C LEU A 144 -2.88 0.64 14.23
N LYS A 145 -3.33 1.08 15.40
CA LYS A 145 -3.44 0.21 16.57
C LYS A 145 -4.67 0.51 17.42
N PHE A 146 -5.54 -0.49 17.56
CA PHE A 146 -6.68 -0.44 18.46
C PHE A 146 -7.15 -1.85 18.84
N ASP A 147 -7.82 -1.96 19.98
CA ASP A 147 -8.46 -3.20 20.41
C ASP A 147 -9.92 -2.91 20.78
N GLN A 148 -10.84 -3.39 19.94
CA GLN A 148 -12.29 -3.29 20.17
C GLN A 148 -12.90 -4.67 20.47
N SER A 149 -12.08 -5.68 20.81
CA SER A 149 -12.55 -7.06 21.05
C SER A 149 -13.52 -7.18 22.21
N ALA A 150 -13.38 -6.35 23.25
CA ALA A 150 -14.29 -6.31 24.39
C ALA A 150 -15.73 -5.87 24.00
N SER A 151 -15.88 -5.11 22.91
CA SER A 151 -17.16 -4.66 22.35
C SER A 151 -17.57 -5.45 21.10
N GLY A 152 -16.97 -6.63 20.88
CA GLY A 152 -17.26 -7.49 19.73
C GLY A 152 -16.67 -7.02 18.40
N GLY A 153 -15.78 -6.01 18.41
CA GLY A 153 -15.03 -5.56 17.24
C GLY A 153 -13.67 -6.27 17.07
N PRO A 154 -12.87 -5.88 16.08
CA PRO A 154 -11.55 -6.45 15.87
C PRO A 154 -10.49 -5.82 16.79
N ALA A 155 -9.37 -6.51 16.93
CA ALA A 155 -8.12 -5.96 17.41
C ALA A 155 -7.13 -5.87 16.23
N VAL A 156 -6.52 -4.70 16.06
CA VAL A 156 -5.62 -4.36 14.95
C VAL A 156 -4.34 -3.79 15.53
N ASP A 157 -3.20 -4.28 15.04
CA ASP A 157 -1.88 -3.73 15.34
C ASP A 157 -1.02 -3.88 14.08
N VAL A 158 -0.90 -2.80 13.31
CA VAL A 158 -0.25 -2.80 11.99
C VAL A 158 0.63 -1.57 11.83
N THR A 159 1.90 -1.79 11.49
CA THR A 159 2.79 -0.75 10.96
C THR A 159 2.78 -0.78 9.44
N PHE A 160 2.86 0.37 8.80
CA PHE A 160 2.82 0.46 7.35
C PHE A 160 3.63 1.61 6.77
N ASP A 161 3.97 1.45 5.50
CA ASP A 161 4.55 2.46 4.62
C ASP A 161 3.94 2.19 3.23
N ALA A 162 3.15 3.14 2.73
CA ALA A 162 2.32 2.99 1.53
C ALA A 162 2.39 4.26 0.67
N LYS A 163 2.80 4.11 -0.60
CA LYS A 163 2.69 5.20 -1.58
C LYS A 163 1.30 5.22 -2.18
N LEU A 164 0.88 6.40 -2.64
CA LEU A 164 -0.37 6.55 -3.37
C LEU A 164 -0.32 5.70 -4.64
N LEU A 165 -1.09 4.63 -4.66
CA LEU A 165 -1.16 3.71 -5.77
C LEU A 165 -2.06 4.22 -6.88
N LYS A 166 -3.18 4.87 -6.50
CA LYS A 166 -4.16 5.37 -7.46
C LYS A 166 -5.09 6.41 -6.84
N THR A 167 -5.40 7.43 -7.65
CA THR A 167 -6.52 8.34 -7.41
C THR A 167 -7.68 7.98 -8.34
N PHE A 168 -8.82 7.60 -7.77
CA PHE A 168 -10.04 7.33 -8.51
C PHE A 168 -10.80 8.63 -8.79
N ALA A 169 -11.47 8.68 -9.94
CA ALA A 169 -12.33 9.81 -10.31
C ALA A 169 -13.81 9.57 -9.95
N LYS A 170 -14.18 8.32 -9.61
CA LYS A 170 -15.56 7.89 -9.34
C LYS A 170 -15.61 7.04 -8.07
N ALA A 171 -16.65 7.24 -7.27
CA ALA A 171 -16.95 6.39 -6.13
C ALA A 171 -17.47 5.01 -6.58
N ARG A 172 -18.34 4.99 -7.59
CA ARG A 172 -19.05 3.81 -8.13
C ARG A 172 -19.02 3.80 -9.66
#